data_AF-A0A7V9LBY6-F1
#
_entry.id   AF-A0A7V9LBY6-F1
#
_cell.length_a   1.000
_cell.length_b   1.000
_cell.length_c   1.000
_cell.angle_alpha   90.00
_cell.angle_beta   90.00
_cell.angle_gamma   90.00
#
_symmetry.space_group_name_H-M   'P 1'
#
loop_
_entity.id
_entity.type
_entity.pdbx_description
1 polymer ?
#
loop_
_entity_poly.entity_id
_entity_poly.type
_entity_poly.pdbx_seq_one_letter_code
_entity_poly.pdbx_strand_id
1 'polypeptide(L)'
;MFVITGVTGHTGSVAATTLLAAGKPVRVVVRDAAKGEAWKAKGAEVAIAEIGDRAAFAKALTGATGAYILMPPFAWTATGIPAERAKLVEAIAGAVADAKPGHVVLLSSVGADQPSGTGPVAYLHALETKLATTGVPSTFLRASSFMENWGSMLKGAIDGGALYYG
;
A
#
# COMPACT_ATOMS: atom_id res chain seq x y z
N MET A 1 -2.93 5.95 -17.05
CA MET A 1 -3.28 4.74 -16.26
C MET A 1 -2.91 4.97 -14.80
N PHE A 2 -3.80 4.73 -13.84
CA PHE A 2 -3.47 4.78 -12.41
C PHE A 2 -3.38 3.37 -11.84
N VAL A 3 -2.27 3.02 -11.20
CA VAL A 3 -2.03 1.68 -10.64
C VAL A 3 -2.26 1.71 -9.14
N ILE A 4 -3.14 0.86 -8.62
CA ILE A 4 -3.55 0.89 -7.21
C ILE A 4 -3.25 -0.47 -6.57
N THR A 5 -2.43 -0.51 -5.52
CA THR A 5 -2.25 -1.70 -4.66
C THR A 5 -3.20 -1.66 -3.46
N GLY A 6 -3.35 -2.79 -2.76
CA GLY A 6 -4.17 -2.83 -1.54
C GLY A 6 -5.67 -2.65 -1.78
N VAL A 7 -6.16 -2.93 -2.98
CA VAL A 7 -7.56 -2.69 -3.38
C VAL A 7 -8.59 -3.56 -2.67
N THR A 8 -8.15 -4.59 -1.94
CA THR A 8 -9.01 -5.40 -1.06
C THR A 8 -9.09 -4.82 0.37
N GLY A 9 -8.32 -3.77 0.66
CA GLY A 9 -8.31 -3.07 1.95
C GLY A 9 -9.08 -1.76 1.91
N HIS A 10 -9.08 -1.04 3.04
CA HIS A 10 -9.91 0.15 3.23
C HIS A 10 -9.48 1.34 2.37
N THR A 11 -8.18 1.62 2.25
CA THR A 11 -7.71 2.81 1.52
C THR A 11 -7.59 2.58 0.02
N GLY A 12 -7.00 1.46 -0.39
CA GLY A 12 -6.81 1.13 -1.81
C GLY A 12 -8.14 0.96 -2.55
N SER A 13 -9.15 0.37 -1.91
CA SER A 13 -10.48 0.22 -2.52
C SER A 13 -11.15 1.58 -2.77
N VAL A 14 -11.05 2.51 -1.81
CA VAL A 14 -11.57 3.87 -1.95
C VAL A 14 -10.81 4.61 -3.05
N ALA A 15 -9.47 4.55 -3.06
CA ALA A 15 -8.67 5.19 -4.11
C ALA A 15 -9.03 4.70 -5.52
N ALA A 16 -9.13 3.38 -5.71
CA ALA A 16 -9.51 2.79 -7.00
C ALA A 16 -10.95 3.16 -7.40
N THR A 17 -11.90 3.08 -6.46
CA THR A 17 -13.31 3.42 -6.74
C THR A 17 -13.48 4.88 -7.11
N THR A 18 -12.83 5.80 -6.39
CA THR A 18 -12.89 7.24 -6.67
C THR A 18 -12.32 7.57 -8.04
N LEU A 19 -11.20 6.96 -8.42
CA LEU A 19 -10.60 7.16 -9.75
C LEU A 19 -11.47 6.60 -10.88
N LEU A 20 -12.06 5.42 -10.69
CA LEU A 20 -13.01 4.82 -11.64
C LEU A 20 -14.25 5.70 -11.80
N ALA A 21 -14.83 6.19 -10.70
CA ALA A 21 -15.98 7.09 -10.73
C ALA A 21 -15.68 8.42 -11.44
N ALA A 22 -14.43 8.88 -11.38
CA ALA A 22 -13.95 10.04 -12.13
C ALA A 22 -13.59 9.74 -13.60
N GLY A 23 -13.91 8.54 -14.11
CA GLY A 23 -13.64 8.13 -15.49
C GLY A 23 -12.15 7.96 -15.82
N LYS A 24 -11.29 7.80 -14.80
CA LYS A 24 -9.85 7.59 -15.01
C LYS A 24 -9.57 6.10 -15.27
N PRO A 25 -8.62 5.77 -16.16
CA PRO A 25 -8.19 4.38 -16.36
C PRO A 25 -7.46 3.90 -15.11
N VAL A 26 -7.95 2.80 -14.52
CA VAL A 26 -7.39 2.20 -13.29
C VAL A 26 -6.95 0.78 -13.57
N ARG A 27 -5.77 0.43 -13.06
CA ARG A 27 -5.26 -0.93 -12.95
C ARG A 27 -5.12 -1.28 -11.48
N VAL A 28 -5.78 -2.33 -11.06
CA VAL A 28 -5.64 -2.85 -9.70
C VAL A 28 -4.59 -3.94 -9.66
N VAL A 29 -3.74 -3.91 -8.63
CA VAL A 29 -2.75 -4.96 -8.38
C VAL A 29 -3.28 -5.87 -7.29
N VAL A 30 -3.46 -7.15 -7.63
CA VAL A 30 -3.92 -8.19 -6.72
C VAL A 30 -2.97 -9.38 -6.77
N ARG A 31 -2.95 -10.16 -5.69
CA ARG A 31 -2.14 -11.38 -5.58
C ARG A 31 -2.82 -12.61 -6.17
N ASP A 32 -4.14 -12.53 -6.26
CA ASP A 32 -5.02 -13.62 -6.66
C ASP A 32 -6.07 -13.07 -7.64
N ALA A 33 -6.30 -13.77 -8.75
CA ALA A 33 -7.20 -13.32 -9.81
C ALA A 33 -8.66 -13.19 -9.37
N ALA A 34 -9.13 -14.06 -8.45
CA ALA A 34 -10.48 -14.00 -7.92
C ALA A 34 -10.72 -12.69 -7.16
N LYS A 35 -9.68 -12.16 -6.48
CA LYS A 35 -9.75 -10.85 -5.81
C LYS A 35 -9.83 -9.67 -6.79
N GLY A 36 -9.57 -9.90 -8.07
CA GLY A 36 -9.66 -8.90 -9.15
C GLY A 36 -11.00 -8.90 -9.89
N GLU A 37 -11.83 -9.95 -9.78
CA GLU A 37 -13.05 -10.10 -10.60
C GLU A 37 -14.03 -8.94 -10.39
N ALA A 38 -14.28 -8.57 -9.13
CA ALA A 38 -15.15 -7.44 -8.80
C ALA A 38 -14.62 -6.10 -9.34
N TRP A 39 -13.30 -5.95 -9.49
CA TRP A 39 -12.68 -4.74 -10.05
C TRP A 39 -12.77 -4.72 -11.57
N LYS A 40 -12.57 -5.87 -12.21
CA LYS A 40 -12.77 -6.04 -13.65
C LYS A 40 -14.21 -5.70 -14.06
N ALA A 41 -15.20 -6.15 -13.29
CA ALA A 41 -16.61 -5.81 -13.51
C ALA A 41 -16.91 -4.31 -13.38
N LYS A 42 -16.10 -3.58 -12.59
CA LYS A 42 -16.15 -2.10 -12.46
C LYS A 42 -15.34 -1.36 -13.52
N GLY A 43 -14.77 -2.06 -14.51
CA GLY A 43 -14.01 -1.46 -15.60
C GLY A 43 -12.52 -1.24 -15.32
N ALA A 44 -11.97 -1.80 -14.23
CA ALA A 44 -10.53 -1.76 -13.99
C ALA A 44 -9.77 -2.84 -14.77
N GLU A 45 -8.55 -2.54 -15.18
CA GLU A 45 -7.57 -3.57 -15.53
C GLU A 45 -7.13 -4.31 -14.26
N VAL A 46 -6.88 -5.61 -14.38
CA VAL A 46 -6.38 -6.43 -13.26
C VAL A 46 -4.97 -6.91 -13.60
N ALA A 47 -4.01 -6.55 -12.77
CA ALA A 47 -2.65 -7.10 -12.81
C ALA A 47 -2.44 -8.05 -11.63
N ILE A 48 -1.97 -9.26 -11.93
CA ILE A 48 -1.58 -10.23 -10.91
C ILE A 48 -0.10 -10.05 -10.63
N ALA A 49 0.22 -9.58 -9.43
CA ALA A 49 1.60 -9.43 -8.98
C ALA A 49 1.67 -9.46 -7.46
N GLU A 50 2.70 -10.14 -6.96
CA GLU A 50 3.16 -9.98 -5.59
C GLU A 50 4.05 -8.74 -5.50
N ILE A 51 3.83 -7.89 -4.51
CA ILE A 51 4.60 -6.65 -4.38
C ILE A 51 6.08 -6.90 -4.01
N GLY A 52 6.37 -8.09 -3.47
CA GLY A 52 7.72 -8.58 -3.22
C GLY A 52 8.41 -9.19 -4.44
N ASP A 53 7.69 -9.40 -5.55
CA ASP A 53 8.26 -9.79 -6.83
C ASP A 53 8.51 -8.52 -7.65
N ARG A 54 9.78 -8.09 -7.67
CA ARG A 54 10.22 -6.88 -8.39
C ARG A 54 9.79 -6.90 -9.86
N ALA A 55 9.98 -8.01 -10.56
CA ALA A 55 9.74 -8.08 -12.00
C ALA A 55 8.24 -8.04 -12.32
N ALA A 56 7.45 -8.83 -11.59
CA ALA A 56 6.00 -8.83 -11.75
C ALA A 56 5.40 -7.46 -11.37
N PHE A 57 5.89 -6.85 -10.29
CA PHE A 57 5.40 -5.55 -9.86
C PHE A 57 5.81 -4.42 -10.81
N ALA A 58 7.04 -4.43 -11.36
CA ALA A 58 7.47 -3.48 -12.40
C ALA A 58 6.58 -3.57 -13.65
N LYS A 59 6.24 -4.79 -14.08
CA LYS A 59 5.30 -5.01 -15.19
C LYS A 59 3.92 -4.42 -14.88
N ALA A 60 3.42 -4.57 -13.65
CA ALA A 60 2.15 -3.97 -13.23
C ALA A 60 2.19 -2.43 -13.25
N LEU A 61 3.34 -1.83 -12.91
CA LEU A 61 3.56 -0.38 -12.90
C LEU A 61 3.82 0.23 -14.29
N THR A 62 4.13 -0.59 -15.30
CA THR A 62 4.50 -0.09 -16.63
C THR A 62 3.38 0.73 -17.27
N GLY A 63 3.73 1.93 -17.76
CA GLY A 63 2.81 2.89 -18.37
C GLY A 63 1.93 3.65 -17.37
N ALA A 64 2.19 3.53 -16.07
CA ALA A 64 1.42 4.23 -15.06
C ALA A 64 1.73 5.73 -15.06
N THR A 65 0.66 6.53 -15.12
CA THR A 65 0.69 7.97 -14.88
C THR A 65 0.90 8.28 -13.40
N GLY A 66 0.31 7.45 -12.53
CA GLY A 66 0.50 7.51 -11.09
C GLY A 66 0.26 6.15 -10.45
N ALA A 67 0.96 5.85 -9.37
CA ALA A 67 0.82 4.61 -8.62
C ALA A 67 0.55 4.89 -7.14
N TYR A 68 -0.55 4.34 -6.61
CA TYR A 68 -0.80 4.29 -5.17
C TYR A 68 -0.26 2.96 -4.63
N ILE A 69 0.75 3.05 -3.76
CA ILE A 69 1.47 1.91 -3.21
C ILE A 69 1.26 1.86 -1.70
N LEU A 70 0.97 0.67 -1.21
CA LEU A 70 0.93 0.31 0.21
C LEU A 70 1.86 -0.89 0.44
N MET A 71 2.70 -0.78 1.47
CA MET A 71 3.41 -1.94 2.01
C MET A 71 2.44 -2.77 2.87
N PRO A 72 2.23 -4.07 2.57
CA PRO A 72 1.26 -4.88 3.30
C PRO A 72 1.65 -5.03 4.77
N PRO A 73 0.69 -5.07 5.72
CA PRO A 73 1.01 -5.31 7.13
C PRO A 73 1.59 -6.73 7.33
N PHE A 74 2.26 -6.94 8.46
CA PHE A 74 2.66 -8.29 8.92
C PHE A 74 1.86 -8.69 10.15
N ALA A 75 1.79 -10.00 10.41
CA ALA A 75 1.27 -10.52 11.67
C ALA A 75 2.31 -10.32 12.77
N TRP A 76 1.90 -9.83 13.94
CA TRP A 76 2.79 -9.64 15.09
C TRP A 76 3.43 -10.93 15.61
N THR A 77 2.86 -12.08 15.29
CA THR A 77 3.39 -13.41 15.62
C THR A 77 4.42 -13.93 14.61
N ALA A 78 4.61 -13.26 13.47
CA ALA A 78 5.51 -13.72 12.44
C ALA A 78 6.98 -13.46 12.79
N THR A 79 7.84 -14.40 12.39
CA THR A 79 9.29 -14.35 12.62
C THR A 79 10.02 -13.85 11.38
N GLY A 80 11.22 -13.27 11.54
CA GLY A 80 12.05 -12.85 10.40
C GLY A 80 11.59 -11.55 9.73
N ILE A 81 10.71 -10.78 10.38
CA ILE A 81 10.16 -9.52 9.88
C ILE A 81 11.24 -8.56 9.37
N PRO A 82 12.36 -8.29 10.08
CA PRO A 82 13.35 -7.33 9.57
C PRO A 82 13.89 -7.70 8.18
N ALA A 83 14.18 -8.99 7.94
CA ALA A 83 14.70 -9.47 6.66
C ALA A 83 13.63 -9.47 5.56
N GLU A 84 12.39 -9.86 5.89
CA GLU A 84 11.24 -9.76 4.97
C GLU A 84 11.00 -8.32 4.53
N ARG A 85 11.02 -7.38 5.47
CA ARG A 85 10.78 -5.96 5.23
C ARG A 85 11.88 -5.33 4.39
N ALA A 86 13.14 -5.69 4.64
CA ALA A 86 14.25 -5.26 3.81
C ALA A 86 14.09 -5.74 2.35
N LYS A 87 13.67 -6.99 2.13
CA LYS A 87 13.39 -7.52 0.79
C LYS A 87 12.23 -6.78 0.12
N LEU A 88 11.15 -6.48 0.85
CA LEU A 88 10.03 -5.71 0.32
C LEU A 88 10.44 -4.29 -0.09
N VAL A 89 11.25 -3.61 0.72
CA VAL A 89 11.78 -2.27 0.38
C VAL A 89 12.54 -2.30 -0.94
N GLU A 90 13.47 -3.24 -1.09
CA GLU A 90 14.26 -3.40 -2.32
C GLU A 90 13.39 -3.78 -3.53
N ALA A 91 12.42 -4.69 -3.34
CA ALA A 91 11.54 -5.12 -4.42
C ALA A 91 10.63 -3.99 -4.91
N ILE A 92 9.99 -3.26 -3.98
CA ILE A 92 9.08 -2.15 -4.30
C ILE A 92 9.84 -1.02 -4.98
N ALA A 93 10.93 -0.54 -4.38
CA ALA A 93 11.68 0.57 -4.94
C ALA A 93 12.38 0.19 -6.25
N GLY A 94 12.88 -1.05 -6.36
CA GLY A 94 13.43 -1.59 -7.59
C GLY A 94 12.38 -1.62 -8.71
N ALA A 95 11.16 -2.07 -8.41
CA ALA A 95 10.08 -2.10 -9.39
C ALA A 95 9.67 -0.68 -9.86
N VAL A 96 9.66 0.29 -8.94
CA VAL A 96 9.43 1.70 -9.26
C VAL A 96 10.56 2.26 -10.14
N ALA A 97 11.81 1.96 -9.82
CA ALA A 97 12.97 2.39 -10.61
C ALA A 97 12.98 1.78 -12.03
N ASP A 98 12.53 0.53 -12.16
CA ASP A 98 12.45 -0.15 -13.45
C ASP A 98 11.29 0.39 -14.31
N ALA A 99 10.11 0.57 -13.72
CA ALA A 99 8.90 0.95 -14.44
C ALA A 99 8.77 2.47 -14.65
N LYS A 100 9.42 3.27 -13.80
CA LYS A 100 9.40 4.76 -13.82
C LYS A 100 7.99 5.34 -14.00
N PRO A 101 7.03 5.02 -13.11
CA PRO A 101 5.70 5.62 -13.19
C PRO A 101 5.80 7.16 -13.07
N GLY A 102 4.83 7.88 -13.62
CA GLY A 102 4.86 9.35 -13.62
C GLY A 102 4.88 9.98 -12.21
N HIS A 103 4.27 9.31 -11.23
CA HIS A 103 4.28 9.70 -9.83
C HIS A 103 3.99 8.50 -8.92
N VAL A 104 4.57 8.45 -7.71
CA VAL A 104 4.24 7.46 -6.68
C VAL A 104 3.60 8.13 -5.46
N VAL A 105 2.46 7.62 -5.02
CA VAL A 105 1.85 7.96 -3.73
C VAL A 105 2.03 6.75 -2.82
N LEU A 106 2.88 6.85 -1.81
CA LEU A 106 3.04 5.82 -0.78
C LEU A 106 2.10 6.11 0.38
N LEU A 107 1.27 5.14 0.76
CA LEU A 107 0.65 5.16 2.08
C LEU A 107 1.72 4.84 3.13
N SER A 108 2.10 5.87 3.87
CA SER A 108 3.06 5.83 4.95
C SER A 108 2.35 6.07 6.29
N SER A 109 3.13 6.33 7.34
CA SER A 109 2.63 6.55 8.71
C SER A 109 3.29 7.77 9.34
N VAL A 110 2.57 8.44 10.24
CA VAL A 110 3.18 9.38 11.19
C VAL A 110 4.36 8.67 11.89
N GLY A 111 5.51 9.35 11.98
CA GLY A 111 6.77 8.80 12.49
C GLY A 111 7.70 8.21 11.43
N ALA A 112 7.26 8.08 10.18
CA ALA A 112 8.13 7.59 9.08
C ALA A 112 9.19 8.63 8.65
N ASP A 113 9.10 9.87 9.11
CA ASP A 113 10.20 10.84 9.05
C ASP A 113 11.40 10.44 9.91
N GLN A 114 11.18 9.66 10.96
CA GLN A 114 12.22 9.29 11.90
C GLN A 114 12.95 8.03 11.43
N PRO A 115 14.30 8.04 11.40
CA PRO A 115 15.08 6.88 10.94
C PRO A 115 15.05 5.69 11.91
N SER A 116 14.72 5.92 13.18
CA SER A 116 14.62 4.88 14.20
C SER A 116 13.71 5.32 15.35
N GLY A 117 13.47 4.43 16.33
CA GLY A 117 12.68 4.73 17.53
C GLY A 117 11.16 4.64 17.35
N THR A 118 10.67 4.29 16.15
CA THR A 118 9.23 4.25 15.82
C THR A 118 8.69 2.83 15.59
N GLY A 119 9.44 1.82 16.03
CA GLY A 119 9.06 0.42 15.87
C GLY A 119 8.87 0.04 14.39
N PRO A 120 7.78 -0.66 14.02
CA PRO A 120 7.53 -1.06 12.64
C PRO A 120 7.42 0.08 11.61
N VAL A 121 7.12 1.31 12.07
CA VAL A 121 7.06 2.48 11.17
C VAL A 121 8.43 2.77 10.54
N ALA A 122 9.54 2.36 11.16
CA ALA A 122 10.87 2.47 10.59
C ALA A 122 11.02 1.72 9.23
N TYR A 123 10.19 0.70 8.96
CA TYR A 123 10.18 0.05 7.65
C TYR A 123 9.59 0.95 6.56
N LEU A 124 8.63 1.82 6.90
CA LEU A 124 8.10 2.82 5.98
C LEU A 124 9.12 3.94 5.76
N HIS A 125 9.86 4.37 6.79
CA HIS A 125 10.99 5.29 6.62
C HIS A 125 12.01 4.74 5.61
N ALA A 126 12.38 3.46 5.74
CA ALA A 126 13.29 2.81 4.81
C ALA A 126 12.74 2.80 3.37
N LEU A 127 11.44 2.55 3.19
CA LEU A 127 10.81 2.59 1.87
C LEU A 127 10.74 4.01 1.29
N GLU A 128 10.36 5.01 2.08
CA GLU A 128 10.36 6.43 1.68
C GLU A 128 11.75 6.85 1.19
N THR A 129 12.77 6.56 2.00
CA THR A 129 14.17 6.88 1.68
C THR A 129 14.60 6.19 0.40
N LYS A 130 14.29 4.90 0.22
CA LYS A 130 14.65 4.17 -0.98
C LYS A 130 13.92 4.69 -2.22
N LEU A 131 12.63 4.98 -2.13
CA LEU A 131 11.86 5.57 -3.23
C LEU A 131 12.42 6.92 -3.67
N ALA A 132 12.88 7.76 -2.73
CA ALA A 132 13.52 9.04 -3.04
C ALA A 132 14.77 8.89 -3.90
N THR A 133 15.46 7.74 -3.86
CA THR A 133 16.65 7.48 -4.70
C THR A 133 16.33 7.05 -6.12
N THR A 134 15.07 6.73 -6.43
CA THR A 134 14.67 6.22 -7.77
C THR A 134 14.58 7.29 -8.85
N GLY A 135 14.57 8.57 -8.46
CA GLY A 135 14.33 9.70 -9.37
C GLY A 135 12.86 9.86 -9.79
N VAL A 136 11.96 9.00 -9.31
CA VAL A 136 10.52 9.09 -9.58
C VAL A 136 9.86 10.08 -8.60
N PRO A 137 9.09 11.08 -9.08
CA PRO A 137 8.34 11.98 -8.22
C PRO A 137 7.46 11.20 -7.24
N SER A 138 7.57 11.52 -5.95
CA SER A 138 6.91 10.75 -4.89
C SER A 138 6.23 11.64 -3.86
N THR A 139 5.09 11.19 -3.36
CA THR A 139 4.36 11.79 -2.22
C THR A 139 4.17 10.72 -1.15
N PHE A 140 4.55 11.05 0.08
CA PHE A 140 4.43 10.15 1.23
C PHE A 140 3.24 10.59 2.10
N LEU A 141 2.14 9.85 2.03
CA LEU A 141 0.96 10.09 2.85
C LEU A 141 1.16 9.47 4.22
N ARG A 142 1.71 10.23 5.16
CA ARG A 142 1.96 9.80 6.54
C ARG A 142 0.67 9.86 7.36
N ALA A 143 -0.16 8.83 7.21
CA ALA A 143 -1.43 8.74 7.91
C ALA A 143 -1.24 8.43 9.41
N SER A 144 -2.14 8.94 10.25
CA SER A 144 -2.29 8.49 11.64
C SER A 144 -3.13 7.21 11.69
N SER A 145 -3.36 6.69 12.91
CA SER A 145 -4.28 5.56 13.11
C SER A 145 -5.66 5.88 12.52
N PHE A 146 -6.22 4.92 11.77
CA PHE A 146 -7.52 5.04 11.14
C PHE A 146 -8.64 4.91 12.17
N MET A 147 -9.72 5.69 12.01
CA MET A 147 -10.88 5.61 12.90
C MET A 147 -11.54 4.22 12.83
N GLU A 148 -11.44 3.56 11.68
CA GLU A 148 -11.93 2.22 11.41
C GLU A 148 -11.26 1.16 12.30
N ASN A 149 -10.04 1.42 12.81
CA ASN A 149 -9.35 0.49 13.72
C ASN A 149 -10.12 0.29 15.03
N TRP A 150 -10.95 1.26 15.43
CA TRP A 150 -11.78 1.16 16.63
C TRP A 150 -13.03 0.30 16.42
N GLY A 151 -13.36 -0.06 15.16
CA GLY A 151 -14.58 -0.78 14.81
C GLY A 151 -14.75 -2.10 15.55
N SER A 152 -13.66 -2.86 15.73
CA SER A 152 -13.68 -4.14 16.47
C SER A 152 -13.93 -3.96 17.97
N MET A 153 -13.63 -2.77 18.52
CA MET A 153 -13.79 -2.44 19.95
C MET A 153 -15.15 -1.84 20.27
N LEU A 154 -15.90 -1.40 19.25
CA LEU A 154 -17.19 -0.72 19.43
C LEU A 154 -18.18 -1.56 20.25
N LYS A 155 -18.28 -2.86 19.97
CA LYS A 155 -19.20 -3.73 20.73
C LYS A 155 -18.85 -3.76 22.22
N GLY A 156 -17.58 -3.95 22.55
CA GLY A 156 -17.13 -3.94 23.95
C GLY A 156 -17.36 -2.60 24.63
N ALA A 157 -17.17 -1.49 23.90
CA ALA A 157 -17.41 -0.16 24.40
C ALA A 157 -18.89 0.13 24.66
N ILE A 158 -19.78 -0.32 23.76
CA ILE A 158 -21.24 -0.20 23.93
C ILE A 158 -21.70 -1.01 25.14
N ASP A 159 -21.23 -2.25 25.27
CA ASP A 159 -21.67 -3.17 26.32
C ASP A 159 -21.11 -2.79 27.71
N GLY A 160 -19.86 -2.31 27.76
CA GLY A 160 -19.12 -2.07 29.00
C GLY A 160 -18.93 -0.60 29.39
N GLY A 161 -19.34 0.35 28.55
CA GLY A 161 -19.17 1.79 28.80
C GLY A 161 -17.72 2.29 28.75
N ALA A 162 -16.77 1.47 28.30
CA ALA A 162 -15.35 1.79 28.27
C ALA A 162 -14.67 1.28 26.99
N LEU A 163 -13.79 2.11 26.43
CA LEU A 163 -12.97 1.80 25.27
C LEU A 163 -11.57 1.40 25.73
N TYR A 164 -11.23 0.12 25.61
CA TYR A 164 -9.89 -0.37 25.98
C TYR A 164 -9.01 -0.40 24.74
N TYR A 165 -7.94 0.39 24.71
CA TYR A 165 -6.91 0.33 23.68
C TYR A 165 -5.69 -0.43 24.24
N GLY A 166 -5.34 -1.56 23.63
CA GLY A 166 -4.21 -2.42 24.02
C GLY A 166 -3.09 -2.36 23.00
#